data_AF-A0A2M7ZDZ1-F1
#
_entry.id   AF-A0A2M7ZDZ1-F1
#
_cell.length_a   1.000
_cell.length_b   1.000
_cell.length_c   1.000
_cell.angle_alpha   90.00
_cell.angle_beta   90.00
_cell.angle_gamma   90.00
#
_symmetry.space_group_name_H-M   'P 1'
#
loop_
_entity.id
_entity.type
_entity.pdbx_description
1 polymer ?
#
loop_
_entity_poly.entity_id
_entity_poly.type
_entity_poly.pdbx_seq_one_letter_code
_entity_poly.pdbx_strand_id
1 'polypeptide(L)' 'MHKYSFEKLEVWQDSRKIISELYIITKSFPEEEKFGLVSQIRRVAYSIPSNIVHPVK' A
#
# COMPACT_ATOMS: atom_id res chain seq x y z
N MET A 1 -15.52 -13.41 -10.16
CA MET A 1 -14.54 -12.29 -10.11
C MET A 1 -13.34 -12.72 -10.93
N HIS A 2 -13.03 -12.00 -12.02
CA HIS A 2 -11.80 -12.26 -12.76
C HIS A 2 -10.61 -11.90 -11.87
N LYS A 3 -9.68 -12.84 -11.67
CA LYS A 3 -8.40 -12.57 -11.01
C LYS A 3 -7.38 -12.19 -12.07
N TYR A 4 -6.65 -11.11 -11.84
CA TYR A 4 -5.54 -10.73 -12.71
C TYR A 4 -4.31 -11.60 -12.41
N SER A 5 -3.43 -11.79 -13.40
CA SER A 5 -2.21 -12.60 -13.26
C SER A 5 -1.30 -12.08 -12.15
N PHE A 6 -1.17 -10.75 -12.02
CA PHE A 6 -0.37 -10.11 -10.97
C PHE A 6 -0.87 -10.39 -9.55
N GLU A 7 -2.16 -10.71 -9.35
CA GLU A 7 -2.70 -10.99 -8.01
C GLU A 7 -2.15 -12.30 -7.41
N LYS A 8 -1.55 -13.15 -8.25
CA LYS A 8 -0.86 -14.37 -7.82
C LYS A 8 0.57 -14.11 -7.36
N LEU A 9 1.15 -12.95 -7.65
CA LEU A 9 2.52 -12.62 -7.26
C LEU A 9 2.59 -12.43 -5.74
N GLU A 10 3.48 -13.16 -5.07
CA GLU A 10 3.71 -13.02 -3.63
C GLU A 10 4.07 -11.58 -3.26
N VAL A 11 4.94 -10.94 -4.06
CA VAL A 11 5.32 -9.53 -3.87
C VAL A 11 4.13 -8.57 -3.94
N TRP A 12 3.13 -8.86 -4.79
CA TRP A 12 1.90 -8.05 -4.83
C TRP A 12 1.06 -8.27 -3.57
N GLN A 13 0.94 -9.52 -3.10
CA GLN A 13 0.22 -9.85 -1.87
C GLN A 13 0.89 -9.23 -0.63
N ASP A 14 2.21 -9.27 -0.55
CA ASP A 14 2.97 -8.67 0.55
C ASP A 14 2.88 -7.15 0.55
N SER A 15 2.87 -6.51 -0.63
CA SER A 15 2.63 -5.07 -0.72
C SER A 15 1.26 -4.68 -0.13
N ARG A 16 0.24 -5.53 -0.29
CA ARG A 16 -1.09 -5.30 0.30
C ARG A 16 -1.07 -5.46 1.81
N LYS A 17 -0.32 -6.42 2.35
CA LYS A 17 -0.13 -6.59 3.80
C LYS A 17 0.56 -5.36 4.41
N ILE A 18 1.64 -4.90 3.78
CA ILE A 18 2.38 -3.70 4.20
C ILE A 18 1.46 -2.48 4.24
N ILE A 19 0.61 -2.27 3.23
CA ILE A 19 -0.36 -1.16 3.25
C ILE A 19 -1.28 -1.26 4.46
N SER A 20 -1.85 -2.44 4.74
CA SER A 20 -2.72 -2.65 5.91
C SER A 20 -1.99 -2.37 7.22
N GLU A 21 -0.75 -2.84 7.38
CA GLU A 21 0.08 -2.60 8.56
C GLU A 21 0.39 -1.12 8.73
N LEU A 22 0.77 -0.42 7.67
CA LEU A 22 1.01 1.03 7.71
C LEU A 22 -0.25 1.79 8.10
N TYR A 23 -1.44 1.37 7.64
CA TYR A 23 -2.69 1.96 8.08
C TYR A 23 -2.94 1.80 9.58
N ILE A 24 -2.54 0.67 10.17
CA ILE A 24 -2.64 0.41 11.60
C ILE A 24 -1.62 1.25 12.37
N ILE A 25 -0.36 1.26 11.92
CA ILE A 25 0.73 2.02 12.56
C ILE A 25 0.40 3.51 12.54
N THR A 26 0.01 4.08 11.39
CA THR A 26 -0.24 5.52 11.28
C THR A 26 -1.52 5.97 12.00
N LYS A 27 -2.36 5.06 12.53
CA LYS A 27 -3.46 5.44 13.43
C LYS A 27 -3.00 5.85 14.82
N SER A 28 -1.81 5.42 15.24
CA SER A 28 -1.21 5.79 16.52
C SER A 28 -0.51 7.16 16.51
N PHE A 29 -0.44 7.79 15.34
CA PHE A 29 0.24 9.08 15.18
C PHE A 29 -0.66 10.22 15.70
N PRO A 30 -0.07 11.33 16.20
CA PRO A 30 -0.84 12.50 16.60
C PRO A 30 -1.72 13.05 15.47
N GLU A 31 -2.85 13.69 15.81
CA GLU A 31 -3.78 14.22 14.80
C GLU A 31 -3.14 15.30 13.93
N GLU A 32 -2.20 16.08 14.48
CA GLU A 32 -1.44 17.08 13.74
C GLU A 32 -0.64 16.49 12.55
N GLU A 33 -0.29 15.20 12.59
CA GLU A 33 0.44 14.52 11.52
C GLU A 33 -0.48 13.94 10.43
N LYS A 34 -1.81 14.03 10.60
CA LYS A 34 -2.80 13.45 9.67
C LYS A 34 -2.61 13.92 8.24
N PHE A 35 -2.33 15.21 8.05
CA PHE A 35 -2.08 15.81 6.74
C PHE A 35 -0.60 15.87 6.39
N GLY A 36 0.30 15.71 7.38
CA GLY A 36 1.74 15.61 7.22
C GLY A 36 2.20 14.17 6.96
N LEU A 37 2.86 13.56 7.94
CA LEU A 37 3.49 12.24 7.80
C LEU A 37 2.49 11.14 7.41
N VAL A 38 1.29 11.13 7.99
CA VAL A 38 0.29 10.08 7.72
C VAL A 38 -0.15 10.08 6.25
N SER A 39 -0.38 11.27 5.68
CA SER A 39 -0.80 11.40 4.28
C SER A 39 0.31 10.96 3.32
N GLN A 40 1.56 11.31 3.61
CA GLN A 40 2.71 10.96 2.78
C GLN A 40 3.02 9.47 2.82
N ILE A 41 3.06 8.86 4.02
CA ILE A 41 3.32 7.42 4.19
C ILE A 41 2.28 6.61 3.41
N ARG A 42 0.99 6.92 3.58
CA ARG A 42 -0.09 6.19 2.91
C ARG A 42 -0.01 6.34 1.39
N ARG A 43 0.25 7.56 0.87
CA ARG A 43 0.41 7.79 -0.57
C ARG A 43 1.56 6.99 -1.17
N VAL A 44 2.73 6.99 -0.52
CA VAL A 44 3.88 6.23 -1.00
C VAL A 44 3.61 4.73 -0.94
N ALA A 45 2.97 4.23 0.13
CA ALA A 45 2.62 2.82 0.28
C ALA A 45 1.73 2.30 -0.87
N TYR A 46 0.73 3.08 -1.29
CA TYR A 46 -0.14 2.71 -2.42
C TYR A 46 0.58 2.67 -3.78
N SER A 47 1.71 3.36 -3.92
CA SER A 47 2.50 3.31 -5.16
C SER A 47 3.13 1.94 -5.40
N ILE A 48 3.40 1.16 -4.35
CA ILE A 48 4.08 -0.14 -4.44
C ILE A 48 3.29 -1.15 -5.28
N PRO A 49 2.03 -1.52 -4.94
CA PRO A 49 1.25 -2.46 -5.75
C PRO A 49 1.01 -1.94 -7.17
N SER A 50 0.84 -0.63 -7.36
CA SER A 50 0.65 -0.02 -8.68
C SER A 50 1.87 -0.24 -9.59
N ASN A 51 3.08 -0.06 -9.04
CA ASN A 51 4.33 -0.32 -9.76
C ASN A 51 4.60 -1.80 -10.00
N ILE A 52 4.02 -2.72 -9.21
CA ILE A 52 4.09 -4.17 -9.47
C ILE A 52 3.16 -4.58 -10.61
N VAL A 53 2.01 -3.91 -10.78
CA VAL A 53 1.07 -4.17 -11.88
C VAL A 53 1.61 -3.67 -13.22
N HIS A 54 2.28 -2.52 -13.24
CA HIS A 54 2.79 -1.87 -14.45
C HIS A 54 3.68 -2.76 -15.36
N PRO A 55 4.65 -3.53 -14.84
CA PRO A 55 5.48 -4.42 -15.66
C PRO A 55 4.77 -5.71 -16.09
N VAL A 56 3.55 -6.00 -15.61
CA VAL A 56 2.80 -7.25 -15.88
C VAL A 56 1.77 -7.05 -17.02
N LYS A 57 2.07 -6.17 -17.99
CA LYS A 57 1.27 -6.02 -19.21
C LYS A 57 1.66 -7.05 -20.27
#